data_AF-A0A8D8FGD6-F1
#
_entry.id   AF-A0A8D8FGD6-F1
#
_cell.length_a   1.000
_cell.length_b   1.000
_cell.length_c   1.000
_cell.angle_alpha   90.00
_cell.angle_beta   90.00
_cell.angle_gamma   90.00
#
_symmetry.space_group_name_H-M   'P 1'
#
loop_
_entity.id
_entity.type
_entity.pdbx_description
1 polymer ?
#
loop_
_entity_poly.entity_id
_entity_poly.type
_entity_poly.pdbx_seq_one_letter_code
_entity_poly.pdbx_strand_id
1 'polypeptide(L)'
;SQTGECHCQDNTEGLKCEVCNRNFYGDPKAGGQCYYQCEPRGVLTHIGTQGIGSHQLHKSARGGTEARECLWIISPYVKHGVELKNAIIQFEIEPQDMNVTCGQNAIYVYDGLPDLTGVTLQKQLLAVFCNENKSPWITEARSGHLTVHYRQGHDQGFKAIYNVMSCNINTCKRPYICSDNKCVCPKGFTGPRCSLKICPSDCNVEQKQGVCDAGYGRCICAPGFGDADCSRQIKPSNIVFTELFNSYLISDNFEHLRKTLPRFGHTLVADRRGSLWMFGGYSLSHGPLNDIRQFDTKNNTWMQVTVDSSPEDRMPLGRYFHAAEMIMSKQAIYIYGGLSRNQTDHLVLDDFWQFGLQSQRWSIVNQKGSKPPQLAGHSMTLIKEADKEVLLVIGGFSVSAGLSTHIWMFDLGSNSWSKVL
;
A
#
# COMPACT_ATOMS: atom_id res chain seq x y z
N SER A 1 18.81 -38.18 -21.55
CA SER A 1 17.79 -38.99 -22.26
C SER A 1 18.39 -39.49 -23.57
N GLN A 2 18.04 -40.71 -23.99
CA GLN A 2 18.56 -41.40 -25.19
C GLN A 2 17.63 -41.26 -26.41
N THR A 3 16.96 -40.12 -26.55
CA THR A 3 16.31 -39.69 -27.79
C THR A 3 16.85 -38.29 -28.07
N GLY A 4 17.47 -38.07 -29.23
CA GLY A 4 18.07 -36.78 -29.61
C GLY A 4 17.03 -35.68 -29.91
N GLU A 5 15.89 -35.68 -29.23
CA GLU A 5 14.87 -34.65 -29.36
C GLU A 5 15.26 -33.42 -28.55
N CYS A 6 15.57 -32.33 -29.26
CA CYS A 6 15.74 -31.01 -28.65
C CYS A 6 14.37 -30.52 -28.17
N HIS A 7 14.23 -30.35 -26.85
CA HIS A 7 13.05 -29.69 -26.27
C HIS A 7 13.33 -28.19 -26.11
N CYS A 8 12.51 -27.37 -26.76
CA CYS A 8 12.57 -25.92 -26.64
C CYS A 8 12.14 -25.45 -25.24
N GLN A 9 12.82 -24.42 -24.74
CA GLN A 9 12.51 -23.74 -23.47
C GLN A 9 11.92 -22.33 -23.76
N ASP A 10 11.57 -21.56 -22.73
CA ASP A 10 11.19 -20.14 -22.85
C ASP A 10 10.00 -19.82 -23.76
N ASN A 11 9.07 -20.77 -23.90
CA ASN A 11 7.87 -20.65 -24.74
C ASN A 11 8.19 -20.49 -26.23
N THR A 12 9.17 -21.25 -26.70
CA THR A 12 9.54 -21.34 -28.12
C THR A 12 9.19 -22.71 -28.70
N GLU A 13 8.97 -22.74 -30.01
CA GLU A 13 8.70 -23.93 -30.81
C GLU A 13 9.52 -23.89 -32.12
N GLY A 14 9.55 -25.03 -32.83
CA GLY A 14 10.37 -25.22 -34.02
C GLY A 14 11.59 -26.10 -33.75
N LEU A 15 12.25 -26.53 -34.82
CA LEU A 15 13.39 -27.46 -34.74
C LEU A 15 14.63 -26.80 -34.11
N LYS A 16 14.72 -25.46 -34.17
CA LYS A 16 15.79 -24.64 -33.61
C LYS A 16 15.25 -23.63 -32.59
N CYS A 17 14.03 -23.83 -32.09
CA CYS A 17 13.37 -22.94 -31.13
C CYS A 17 13.26 -21.49 -31.64
N GLU A 18 12.99 -21.34 -32.93
CA GLU A 18 13.04 -20.08 -33.66
C GLU A 18 11.71 -19.33 -33.76
N VAL A 19 10.62 -19.91 -33.24
CA VAL A 19 9.27 -19.33 -33.25
C VAL A 19 8.72 -19.26 -31.83
N CYS A 20 7.98 -18.21 -31.49
CA CYS A 20 7.28 -18.13 -30.21
C CYS A 20 6.02 -19.02 -30.21
N ASN A 21 5.73 -19.66 -29.08
CA ASN A 21 4.50 -20.42 -28.88
C ASN A 21 3.25 -19.58 -29.12
N ARG A 22 2.11 -20.25 -29.36
CA ARG A 22 0.81 -19.60 -29.48
C ARG A 22 0.54 -18.63 -28.30
N ASN A 23 0.03 -17.44 -28.63
CA ASN A 23 -0.23 -16.30 -27.72
C ASN A 23 1.04 -15.60 -27.20
N PHE A 24 2.20 -15.93 -27.72
CA PHE A 24 3.42 -15.18 -27.51
C PHE A 24 3.85 -14.48 -28.80
N TYR A 25 4.56 -13.38 -28.67
CA TYR A 25 5.16 -12.67 -29.79
C TYR A 25 6.58 -12.19 -29.47
N GLY A 26 7.35 -11.89 -30.49
CA GLY A 26 8.75 -11.48 -30.36
C GLY A 26 9.62 -12.23 -31.36
N ASP A 27 10.94 -12.08 -31.20
CA ASP A 27 11.93 -12.84 -31.96
C ASP A 27 12.83 -13.57 -30.96
N PRO A 28 12.74 -14.91 -30.83
CA PRO A 28 13.56 -15.67 -29.90
C PRO A 28 15.00 -15.93 -30.41
N LYS A 29 15.32 -15.55 -31.66
CA LYS A 29 16.64 -15.79 -32.23
C LYS A 29 17.71 -14.96 -31.52
N ALA A 30 18.93 -15.48 -31.52
CA ALA A 30 20.10 -14.82 -30.92
C ALA A 30 19.92 -14.41 -29.44
N GLY A 31 19.09 -15.15 -28.68
CA GLY A 31 18.81 -14.87 -27.27
C GLY A 31 17.72 -13.82 -27.04
N GLY A 32 16.92 -13.51 -28.07
CA GLY A 32 15.72 -12.68 -27.90
C GLY A 32 14.61 -13.39 -27.13
N GLN A 33 13.59 -12.64 -26.72
CA GLN A 33 12.57 -13.09 -25.78
C GLN A 33 11.18 -13.12 -26.41
N CYS A 34 10.41 -14.15 -26.07
CA CYS A 34 8.98 -14.21 -26.35
C CYS A 34 8.16 -13.57 -25.23
N TYR A 35 7.21 -12.70 -25.61
CA TYR A 35 6.33 -11.95 -24.71
C TYR A 35 4.91 -12.46 -24.82
N TYR A 36 4.30 -12.81 -23.68
CA TYR A 36 2.89 -13.18 -23.64
C TYR A 36 2.03 -11.97 -23.98
N GLN A 37 1.18 -12.13 -24.99
CA GLN A 37 0.42 -11.05 -25.59
C GLN A 37 -0.65 -10.47 -24.64
N CYS A 38 -1.21 -9.33 -25.03
CA CYS A 38 -2.38 -8.77 -24.35
C CYS A 38 -3.59 -9.70 -24.51
N GLU A 39 -4.19 -10.08 -23.38
CA GLU A 39 -5.45 -10.80 -23.31
C GLU A 39 -6.36 -10.11 -22.27
N PRO A 40 -7.70 -10.22 -22.41
CA PRO A 40 -8.63 -9.69 -21.42
C PRO A 40 -8.40 -10.28 -20.03
N ARG A 41 -7.86 -11.51 -19.97
CA ARG A 41 -7.46 -12.20 -18.75
C ARG A 41 -6.45 -13.32 -19.05
N GLY A 42 -5.16 -13.02 -18.94
CA GLY A 42 -4.07 -13.99 -19.01
C GLY A 42 -3.64 -14.47 -17.63
N VAL A 43 -3.50 -15.79 -17.44
CA VAL A 43 -2.94 -16.39 -16.22
C VAL A 43 -1.63 -17.06 -16.56
N LEU A 44 -0.55 -16.64 -15.90
CA LEU A 44 0.81 -17.11 -16.12
C LEU A 44 1.29 -17.84 -14.87
N THR A 45 1.70 -19.09 -15.04
CA THR A 45 2.12 -19.97 -13.93
C THR A 45 3.59 -20.37 -14.00
N HIS A 46 4.32 -19.87 -15.01
CA HIS A 46 5.69 -20.22 -15.26
C HIS A 46 6.60 -19.78 -14.10
N ILE A 47 7.56 -20.63 -13.76
CA ILE A 47 8.59 -20.36 -12.76
C ILE A 47 9.88 -20.05 -13.51
N GLY A 48 10.40 -18.85 -13.30
CA GLY A 48 11.61 -18.36 -13.97
C GLY A 48 11.36 -17.01 -14.61
N THR A 49 12.12 -16.73 -15.67
CA THR A 49 12.03 -15.48 -16.42
C THR A 49 11.03 -15.63 -17.58
N GLN A 50 10.07 -14.72 -17.69
CA GLN A 50 9.15 -14.70 -18.83
C GLN A 50 8.75 -13.27 -19.18
N GLY A 51 8.55 -13.03 -20.49
CA GLY A 51 8.10 -11.75 -21.00
C GLY A 51 6.58 -11.63 -21.04
N ILE A 52 6.06 -10.42 -20.80
CA ILE A 52 4.68 -10.03 -21.11
C ILE A 52 4.70 -8.75 -21.95
N GLY A 53 3.68 -8.51 -22.76
CA GLY A 53 3.64 -7.27 -23.53
C GLY A 53 2.27 -6.92 -24.09
N SER A 54 2.07 -5.63 -24.36
CA SER A 54 0.76 -5.04 -24.63
C SER A 54 0.20 -5.28 -26.02
N HIS A 55 0.97 -5.84 -26.95
CA HIS A 55 0.49 -6.12 -28.30
C HIS A 55 -0.32 -7.41 -28.32
N GLN A 56 -1.32 -7.48 -29.20
CA GLN A 56 -2.12 -8.67 -29.44
C GLN A 56 -1.95 -9.08 -30.92
N LEU A 57 -1.34 -10.23 -31.16
CA LEU A 57 -1.11 -10.77 -32.52
C LEU A 57 -2.08 -11.90 -32.85
N HIS A 58 -2.39 -12.75 -31.87
CA HIS A 58 -3.37 -13.83 -32.02
C HIS A 58 -4.74 -13.40 -31.48
N LYS A 59 -5.82 -13.72 -32.19
CA LYS A 59 -7.18 -13.55 -31.66
C LYS A 59 -7.42 -14.51 -30.49
N SER A 60 -8.08 -14.01 -29.45
CA SER A 60 -8.40 -14.80 -28.27
C SER A 60 -9.19 -16.07 -28.65
N ALA A 61 -8.85 -17.21 -28.02
CA ALA A 61 -9.46 -18.51 -28.31
C ALA A 61 -10.99 -18.55 -28.10
N ARG A 62 -11.55 -17.58 -27.37
CA ARG A 62 -12.99 -17.44 -27.11
C ARG A 62 -13.75 -16.63 -28.17
N GLY A 63 -13.11 -16.20 -29.25
CA GLY A 63 -13.75 -15.44 -30.34
C GLY A 63 -14.27 -14.10 -29.85
N GLY A 64 -13.38 -13.11 -29.73
CA GLY A 64 -13.72 -11.75 -29.28
C GLY A 64 -12.95 -10.69 -30.06
N THR A 65 -13.42 -9.44 -29.97
CA THR A 65 -12.72 -8.24 -30.45
C THR A 65 -11.36 -8.07 -29.77
N GLU A 66 -10.47 -7.25 -30.36
CA GLU A 66 -9.19 -6.88 -29.74
C GLU A 66 -9.36 -6.45 -28.28
N ALA A 67 -8.48 -6.95 -27.42
CA ALA A 67 -8.51 -6.72 -25.99
C ALA A 67 -8.08 -5.28 -25.67
N ARG A 68 -9.05 -4.39 -25.48
CA ARG A 68 -8.80 -3.00 -25.06
C ARG A 68 -8.31 -2.87 -23.63
N GLU A 69 -8.50 -3.91 -22.82
CA GLU A 69 -8.01 -4.01 -21.45
C GLU A 69 -7.21 -5.30 -21.33
N CYS A 70 -5.96 -5.16 -20.93
CA CYS A 70 -5.01 -6.25 -20.78
C CYS A 70 -4.84 -6.53 -19.29
N LEU A 71 -5.00 -7.80 -18.90
CA LEU A 71 -4.81 -8.25 -17.52
C LEU A 71 -3.91 -9.48 -17.49
N TRP A 72 -2.75 -9.36 -16.85
CA TRP A 72 -1.84 -10.48 -16.60
C TRP A 72 -1.83 -10.81 -15.11
N ILE A 73 -2.16 -12.05 -14.78
CA ILE A 73 -2.12 -12.60 -13.42
C ILE A 73 -1.00 -13.62 -13.36
N ILE A 74 0.09 -13.28 -12.68
CA ILE A 74 1.23 -14.17 -12.48
C ILE A 74 1.04 -14.86 -11.14
N SER A 75 0.84 -16.18 -11.21
CA SER A 75 0.58 -17.06 -10.07
C SER A 75 1.39 -18.35 -10.23
N PRO A 76 2.64 -18.38 -9.74
CA PRO A 76 3.54 -19.51 -9.93
C PRO A 76 3.16 -20.71 -9.05
N TYR A 77 3.05 -21.88 -9.66
CA TYR A 77 2.79 -23.16 -8.98
C TYR A 77 3.89 -24.17 -9.29
N VAL A 78 4.26 -24.99 -8.30
CA VAL A 78 5.16 -26.13 -8.53
C VAL A 78 4.41 -27.28 -9.19
N LYS A 79 5.13 -28.19 -9.87
CA LYS A 79 4.56 -29.46 -10.34
C LYS A 79 3.89 -30.14 -9.14
N HIS A 80 2.60 -30.52 -9.29
CA HIS A 80 1.65 -30.96 -8.24
C HIS A 80 0.71 -29.88 -7.67
N GLY A 81 0.70 -28.66 -8.23
CA GLY A 81 -0.35 -27.66 -7.93
C GLY A 81 -0.17 -26.93 -6.60
N VAL A 82 1.01 -27.03 -5.98
CA VAL A 82 1.34 -26.28 -4.76
C VAL A 82 1.71 -24.84 -5.13
N GLU A 83 1.06 -23.87 -4.51
CA GLU A 83 1.26 -22.44 -4.72
C GLU A 83 2.52 -21.93 -4.01
N LEU A 84 3.31 -21.09 -4.69
CA LEU A 84 4.48 -20.47 -4.09
C LEU A 84 4.13 -19.16 -3.36
N LYS A 85 3.43 -19.27 -2.24
CA LYS A 85 2.94 -18.12 -1.44
C LYS A 85 4.02 -17.14 -0.94
N ASN A 86 5.27 -17.59 -0.85
CA ASN A 86 6.41 -16.78 -0.39
C ASN A 86 7.37 -16.40 -1.53
N ALA A 87 6.98 -16.62 -2.80
CA ALA A 87 7.82 -16.22 -3.92
C ALA A 87 7.86 -14.68 -4.05
N ILE A 88 9.04 -14.17 -4.38
CA ILE A 88 9.21 -12.79 -4.86
C ILE A 88 9.05 -12.81 -6.38
N ILE A 89 8.12 -12.02 -6.90
CA ILE A 89 7.95 -11.82 -8.33
C ILE A 89 8.49 -10.43 -8.66
N GLN A 90 9.69 -10.38 -9.23
CA GLN A 90 10.29 -9.14 -9.72
C GLN A 90 9.74 -8.82 -11.10
N PHE A 91 9.35 -7.58 -11.33
CA PHE A 91 8.81 -7.08 -12.58
C PHE A 91 9.62 -5.89 -13.06
N GLU A 92 10.01 -5.92 -14.32
CA GLU A 92 10.92 -4.95 -14.92
C GLU A 92 10.45 -4.53 -16.31
N ILE A 93 10.56 -3.22 -16.58
CA ILE A 93 10.38 -2.63 -17.90
C ILE A 93 11.63 -1.83 -18.22
N GLU A 94 12.26 -2.14 -19.34
CA GLU A 94 13.40 -1.38 -19.84
C GLU A 94 12.94 -0.09 -20.53
N PRO A 95 13.72 1.02 -20.49
CA PRO A 95 13.36 2.29 -21.11
C PRO A 95 12.98 2.20 -22.58
N GLN A 96 13.69 1.38 -23.37
CA GLN A 96 13.42 1.18 -24.80
C GLN A 96 12.12 0.43 -25.09
N ASP A 97 11.60 -0.31 -24.11
CA ASP A 97 10.40 -1.11 -24.22
C ASP A 97 9.18 -0.41 -23.60
N MET A 98 9.28 0.88 -23.27
CA MET A 98 8.19 1.70 -22.75
C MET A 98 7.77 2.78 -23.75
N ASN A 99 6.53 2.67 -24.24
CA ASN A 99 5.89 3.70 -25.05
C ASN A 99 4.46 3.97 -24.56
N VAL A 100 4.33 4.46 -23.32
CA VAL A 100 3.04 4.80 -22.68
C VAL A 100 3.08 6.24 -22.19
N THR A 101 2.24 7.12 -22.75
CA THR A 101 2.24 8.54 -22.40
C THR A 101 1.51 8.80 -21.08
N CYS A 102 2.20 9.41 -20.13
CA CYS A 102 1.65 9.81 -18.84
C CYS A 102 0.44 10.75 -18.99
N GLY A 103 -0.54 10.65 -18.08
CA GLY A 103 -1.77 11.47 -18.10
C GLY A 103 -2.87 10.96 -19.05
N GLN A 104 -2.52 10.24 -20.11
CA GLN A 104 -3.48 9.52 -20.96
C GLN A 104 -3.66 8.08 -20.50
N ASN A 105 -2.56 7.44 -20.09
CA ASN A 105 -2.55 6.03 -19.78
C ASN A 105 -1.37 5.68 -18.85
N ALA A 106 -1.45 4.52 -18.21
CA ALA A 106 -0.39 4.01 -17.35
C ALA A 106 -0.50 2.49 -17.18
N ILE A 107 0.61 1.87 -16.78
CA ILE A 107 0.69 0.46 -16.41
C ILE A 107 0.54 0.37 -14.90
N TYR A 108 -0.42 -0.40 -14.44
CA TYR A 108 -0.71 -0.58 -13.02
C TYR A 108 -0.21 -1.95 -12.57
N VAL A 109 0.64 -1.97 -11.56
CA VAL A 109 1.25 -3.19 -11.03
C VAL A 109 0.82 -3.39 -9.58
N TYR A 110 0.25 -4.55 -9.27
CA TYR A 110 -0.30 -4.88 -7.97
C TYR A 110 0.38 -6.14 -7.40
N ASP A 111 0.67 -6.11 -6.09
CA ASP A 111 0.98 -7.28 -5.28
C ASP A 111 -0.34 -7.94 -4.85
N GLY A 112 -0.54 -9.20 -5.20
CA GLY A 112 -1.77 -9.95 -4.93
C GLY A 112 -2.61 -10.22 -6.19
N LEU A 113 -3.70 -10.96 -5.98
CA LEU A 113 -4.70 -11.26 -7.03
C LEU A 113 -5.73 -10.13 -7.14
N PRO A 114 -6.27 -9.86 -8.35
CA PRO A 114 -7.36 -8.92 -8.49
C PRO A 114 -8.62 -9.50 -7.82
N ASP A 115 -9.47 -8.63 -7.30
CA ASP A 115 -10.76 -9.02 -6.70
C ASP A 115 -11.69 -9.57 -7.78
N LEU A 116 -11.81 -10.90 -7.82
CA LEU A 116 -12.59 -11.65 -8.82
C LEU A 116 -13.84 -12.30 -8.20
N THR A 117 -14.04 -12.16 -6.90
CA THR A 117 -15.10 -12.85 -6.14
C THR A 117 -15.92 -11.91 -5.24
N GLY A 118 -15.62 -10.61 -5.20
CA GLY A 118 -16.29 -9.66 -4.30
C GLY A 118 -15.91 -9.86 -2.83
N VAL A 119 -14.87 -10.67 -2.58
CA VAL A 119 -14.27 -10.89 -1.27
C VAL A 119 -12.91 -10.22 -1.29
N THR A 120 -12.68 -9.34 -0.33
CA THR A 120 -11.49 -8.50 -0.16
C THR A 120 -10.21 -9.34 0.02
N LEU A 121 -9.67 -9.89 -1.08
CA LEU A 121 -8.28 -10.29 -1.15
C LEU A 121 -7.43 -9.02 -1.27
N GLN A 122 -6.43 -8.88 -0.39
CA GLN A 122 -5.50 -7.75 -0.32
C GLN A 122 -4.77 -7.58 -1.65
N LYS A 123 -5.23 -6.64 -2.48
CA LYS A 123 -4.52 -6.14 -3.67
C LYS A 123 -3.80 -4.85 -3.29
N GLN A 124 -2.47 -4.88 -3.26
CA GLN A 124 -1.67 -3.69 -2.98
C GLN A 124 -1.13 -3.12 -4.28
N LEU A 125 -1.51 -1.89 -4.64
CA LEU A 125 -0.85 -1.18 -5.74
C LEU A 125 0.63 -0.95 -5.38
N LEU A 126 1.53 -1.55 -6.15
CA LEU A 126 2.97 -1.42 -5.97
C LEU A 126 3.51 -0.21 -6.74
N ALA A 127 3.08 -0.05 -7.98
CA ALA A 127 3.59 0.99 -8.86
C ALA A 127 2.60 1.34 -9.99
N VAL A 128 2.75 2.57 -10.49
CA VAL A 128 2.12 3.06 -11.70
C VAL A 128 3.23 3.56 -12.62
N PHE A 129 3.38 2.96 -13.79
CA PHE A 129 4.46 3.27 -14.73
C PHE A 129 3.94 3.96 -15.99
N CYS A 130 4.69 4.96 -16.45
CA CYS A 130 4.51 5.64 -17.72
C CYS A 130 5.83 6.33 -18.13
N ASN A 131 5.90 6.83 -19.37
CA ASN A 131 7.13 7.31 -20.00
C ASN A 131 7.54 8.73 -19.55
N GLU A 132 8.05 8.85 -18.31
CA GLU A 132 8.58 10.10 -17.75
C GLU A 132 10.10 10.10 -17.56
N ASN A 133 10.70 8.94 -17.23
CA ASN A 133 12.12 8.81 -16.89
C ASN A 133 12.83 7.74 -17.74
N LYS A 134 14.10 7.97 -18.08
CA LYS A 134 14.95 7.02 -18.85
C LYS A 134 15.62 5.95 -17.97
N SER A 135 15.03 5.58 -16.85
CA SER A 135 15.56 4.52 -15.97
C SER A 135 14.66 3.29 -16.04
N PRO A 136 15.21 2.07 -15.92
CA PRO A 136 14.39 0.86 -15.85
C PRO A 136 13.38 0.96 -14.70
N TRP A 137 12.13 0.61 -14.98
CA TRP A 137 11.09 0.54 -13.96
C TRP A 137 11.12 -0.85 -13.34
N ILE A 138 11.45 -0.94 -12.05
CA ILE A 138 11.57 -2.21 -11.34
C ILE A 138 10.66 -2.19 -10.11
N THR A 139 9.91 -3.26 -9.90
CA THR A 139 9.11 -3.49 -8.68
C THR A 139 9.06 -4.96 -8.30
N GLU A 140 8.65 -5.26 -7.08
CA GLU A 140 8.61 -6.62 -6.54
C GLU A 140 7.31 -6.88 -5.79
N ALA A 141 6.58 -7.93 -6.21
CA ALA A 141 5.49 -8.50 -5.43
C ALA A 141 6.01 -9.56 -4.47
N ARG A 142 5.49 -9.56 -3.24
CA ARG A 142 5.93 -10.45 -2.15
C ARG A 142 4.80 -11.29 -1.56
N SER A 143 3.58 -11.18 -2.10
CA SER A 143 2.44 -12.04 -1.73
C SER A 143 2.45 -13.41 -2.42
N GLY A 144 3.40 -13.67 -3.32
CA GLY A 144 3.39 -14.82 -4.22
C GLY A 144 2.53 -14.61 -5.48
N HIS A 145 1.85 -13.47 -5.63
CA HIS A 145 1.08 -13.11 -6.82
C HIS A 145 1.42 -11.70 -7.30
N LEU A 146 1.48 -11.53 -8.63
CA LEU A 146 1.65 -10.24 -9.27
C LEU A 146 0.55 -10.06 -10.31
N THR A 147 -0.13 -8.92 -10.26
CA THR A 147 -1.14 -8.56 -11.25
C THR A 147 -0.73 -7.30 -11.98
N VAL A 148 -0.70 -7.36 -13.31
CA VAL A 148 -0.42 -6.22 -14.17
C VAL A 148 -1.66 -5.90 -14.98
N HIS A 149 -2.07 -4.63 -14.93
CA HIS A 149 -3.22 -4.11 -15.67
C HIS A 149 -2.79 -2.95 -16.56
N TYR A 150 -3.22 -2.99 -17.82
CA TYR A 150 -2.95 -1.94 -18.79
C TYR A 150 -4.14 -1.80 -19.72
N ARG A 151 -4.57 -0.57 -19.98
CA ARG A 151 -5.57 -0.28 -21.00
C ARG A 151 -4.85 -0.04 -22.32
N GLN A 152 -5.22 -0.71 -23.40
CA GLN A 152 -4.55 -0.53 -24.68
C GLN A 152 -4.86 0.85 -25.26
N GLY A 153 -3.82 1.66 -25.51
CA GLY A 153 -3.90 2.92 -26.25
C GLY A 153 -3.61 2.72 -27.74
N HIS A 154 -4.09 3.64 -28.58
CA HIS A 154 -3.69 3.67 -30.00
C HIS A 154 -2.17 3.98 -30.08
N ASP A 155 -1.42 3.10 -30.71
CA ASP A 155 0.05 3.17 -30.91
C ASP A 155 0.91 3.25 -29.63
N GLN A 156 0.33 2.91 -28.47
CA GLN A 156 1.03 2.86 -27.19
C GLN A 156 1.18 1.43 -26.70
N GLY A 157 2.32 1.15 -26.07
CA GLY A 157 2.57 -0.19 -25.56
C GLY A 157 3.80 -0.32 -24.70
N PHE A 158 3.97 -1.51 -24.16
CA PHE A 158 5.14 -1.88 -23.41
C PHE A 158 5.51 -3.35 -23.61
N LYS A 159 6.77 -3.68 -23.35
CA LYS A 159 7.23 -5.04 -23.10
C LYS A 159 7.91 -5.09 -21.74
N ALA A 160 7.62 -6.12 -20.98
CA ALA A 160 8.13 -6.29 -19.63
C ALA A 160 8.63 -7.71 -19.44
N ILE A 161 9.53 -7.88 -18.47
CA ILE A 161 10.02 -9.17 -18.03
C ILE A 161 9.69 -9.32 -16.56
N TYR A 162 9.23 -10.51 -16.18
CA TYR A 162 9.10 -10.88 -14.78
C TYR A 162 9.97 -12.09 -14.44
N ASN A 163 10.44 -12.16 -13.19
CA ASN A 163 11.25 -13.25 -12.68
C ASN A 163 10.72 -13.74 -11.33
N VAL A 164 10.52 -15.05 -11.19
CA VAL A 164 10.00 -15.69 -9.98
C VAL A 164 11.14 -16.28 -9.13
N MET A 165 11.33 -15.73 -7.94
CA MET A 165 12.37 -16.13 -6.99
C MET A 165 11.75 -16.79 -5.75
N SER A 166 12.22 -17.99 -5.41
CA SER A 166 11.78 -18.70 -4.21
C SER A 166 12.86 -19.63 -3.66
N CYS A 167 12.91 -19.74 -2.34
CA CYS A 167 13.77 -20.69 -1.62
C CYS A 167 13.42 -22.14 -1.96
N ASN A 168 12.13 -22.47 -2.07
CA ASN A 168 11.65 -23.86 -2.22
C ASN A 168 12.12 -24.53 -3.52
N ILE A 169 12.47 -23.73 -4.53
CA ILE A 169 12.86 -24.17 -5.87
C ILE A 169 14.28 -23.70 -6.23
N ASN A 170 15.05 -23.22 -5.24
CA ASN A 170 16.44 -22.76 -5.42
C ASN A 170 16.63 -21.68 -6.51
N THR A 171 15.61 -20.85 -6.79
CA THR A 171 15.73 -19.71 -7.71
C THR A 171 16.08 -18.41 -6.98
N CYS A 172 16.18 -18.45 -5.65
CA CYS A 172 16.71 -17.38 -4.81
C CYS A 172 18.23 -17.24 -4.99
N LYS A 173 18.65 -16.50 -6.02
CA LYS A 173 20.08 -16.30 -6.35
C LYS A 173 20.62 -15.00 -5.76
N ARG A 174 21.95 -14.91 -5.64
CA ARG A 174 22.64 -13.67 -5.19
C ARG A 174 22.16 -12.48 -6.02
N PRO A 175 21.92 -11.30 -5.40
CA PRO A 175 22.34 -10.92 -4.05
C PRO A 175 21.40 -11.36 -2.91
N TYR A 176 20.22 -11.92 -3.20
CA TYR A 176 19.31 -12.41 -2.16
C TYR A 176 19.87 -13.60 -1.42
N ILE A 177 19.46 -13.75 -0.17
CA ILE A 177 19.78 -14.85 0.72
C ILE A 177 18.47 -15.52 1.14
N CYS A 178 18.45 -16.84 1.19
CA CYS A 178 17.29 -17.56 1.70
C CYS A 178 17.31 -17.58 3.25
N SER A 179 16.27 -17.04 3.87
CA SER A 179 16.03 -17.10 5.33
C SER A 179 14.56 -17.44 5.57
N ASP A 180 14.27 -18.42 6.42
CA ASP A 180 12.89 -18.84 6.77
C ASP A 180 11.97 -19.09 5.57
N ASN A 181 12.48 -19.78 4.54
CA ASN A 181 11.79 -20.04 3.26
C ASN A 181 11.35 -18.76 2.51
N LYS A 182 11.99 -17.63 2.77
CA LYS A 182 11.80 -16.36 2.08
C LYS A 182 13.11 -15.85 1.51
N CYS A 183 13.05 -15.27 0.31
CA CYS A 183 14.17 -14.50 -0.23
C CYS A 183 14.24 -13.16 0.50
N VAL A 184 15.37 -12.89 1.14
CA VAL A 184 15.60 -11.63 1.86
C VAL A 184 16.90 -11.00 1.40
N CYS A 185 17.00 -9.68 1.53
CA CYS A 185 18.24 -8.99 1.22
C CYS A 185 19.31 -9.19 2.31
N PRO A 186 20.60 -9.14 1.95
CA PRO A 186 21.68 -9.17 2.94
C PRO A 186 21.56 -7.96 3.88
N LYS A 187 22.08 -8.13 5.10
CA LYS A 187 22.00 -7.10 6.13
C LYS A 187 22.52 -5.75 5.61
N GLY A 188 21.73 -4.69 5.80
CA GLY A 188 22.04 -3.33 5.37
C GLY A 188 21.53 -2.96 3.97
N PHE A 189 20.94 -3.92 3.24
CA PHE A 189 20.40 -3.70 1.91
C PHE A 189 18.91 -4.06 1.82
N THR A 190 18.21 -3.43 0.89
CA THR A 190 16.78 -3.60 0.64
C THR A 190 16.43 -3.26 -0.81
N GLY A 191 15.14 -3.35 -1.14
CA GLY A 191 14.58 -3.02 -2.44
C GLY A 191 14.96 -3.99 -3.56
N PRO A 192 14.61 -3.64 -4.81
CA PRO A 192 14.85 -4.51 -5.95
C PRO A 192 16.33 -4.81 -6.15
N ARG A 193 16.64 -6.08 -6.42
CA ARG A 193 17.99 -6.63 -6.54
C ARG A 193 18.89 -6.32 -5.34
N CYS A 194 18.33 -6.05 -4.16
CA CYS A 194 19.06 -5.62 -2.97
C CYS A 194 20.06 -4.49 -3.23
N SER A 195 19.71 -3.60 -4.15
CA SER A 195 20.59 -2.53 -4.64
C SER A 195 20.57 -1.28 -3.76
N LEU A 196 19.58 -1.16 -2.88
CA LEU A 196 19.40 0.01 -2.04
C LEU A 196 20.05 -0.22 -0.68
N LYS A 197 20.90 0.70 -0.25
CA LYS A 197 21.35 0.76 1.13
C LYS A 197 20.20 1.25 2.01
N ILE A 198 19.99 0.57 3.13
CA ILE A 198 18.97 0.92 4.12
C ILE A 198 19.26 2.30 4.76
N CYS A 199 20.53 2.59 5.02
CA CYS A 199 20.99 3.86 5.60
C CYS A 199 21.94 4.55 4.61
N PRO A 200 21.56 5.72 4.05
CA PRO A 200 22.44 6.50 3.20
C PRO A 200 23.70 6.95 3.96
N SER A 201 24.86 6.92 3.30
CA SER A 201 26.18 7.26 3.86
C SER A 201 26.51 6.61 5.22
N ASP A 202 25.86 5.48 5.55
CA ASP A 202 25.96 4.82 6.86
C ASP A 202 25.72 5.80 8.04
N CYS A 203 24.83 6.78 7.83
CA CYS A 203 24.49 7.85 8.78
C CYS A 203 25.68 8.68 9.28
N ASN A 204 26.75 8.75 8.47
CA ASN A 204 28.00 9.43 8.80
C ASN A 204 28.55 9.01 10.19
N VAL A 205 28.44 7.71 10.49
CA VAL A 205 28.85 7.12 11.78
C VAL A 205 30.33 7.36 12.10
N GLU A 206 31.21 7.35 11.09
CA GLU A 206 32.65 7.62 11.27
C GLU A 206 32.92 9.02 11.83
N GLN A 207 32.07 9.99 11.47
CA GLN A 207 32.14 11.37 11.93
C GLN A 207 31.33 11.61 13.21
N LYS A 208 30.74 10.55 13.79
CA LYS A 208 29.86 10.57 14.97
C LYS A 208 28.63 11.46 14.78
N GLN A 209 28.13 11.57 13.55
CA GLN A 209 26.98 12.41 13.21
C GLN A 209 25.64 11.69 13.33
N GLY A 210 25.63 10.35 13.31
CA GLY A 210 24.42 9.57 13.46
C GLY A 210 24.66 8.07 13.60
N VAL A 211 23.57 7.34 13.82
CA VAL A 211 23.53 5.87 13.94
C VAL A 211 22.43 5.32 13.04
N CYS A 212 22.73 4.22 12.34
CA CYS A 212 21.77 3.56 11.46
C CYS A 212 20.78 2.70 12.25
N ASP A 213 19.50 3.03 12.12
CA ASP A 213 18.37 2.22 12.57
C ASP A 213 17.86 1.40 11.38
N ALA A 214 18.59 0.31 11.09
CA ALA A 214 18.37 -0.48 9.88
C ALA A 214 17.00 -1.18 9.84
N GLY A 215 16.35 -1.39 10.98
CA GLY A 215 15.01 -1.97 11.03
C GLY A 215 13.97 -1.05 10.39
N TYR A 216 14.00 0.22 10.79
CA TYR A 216 13.08 1.26 10.32
C TYR A 216 13.56 1.99 9.06
N GLY A 217 14.75 1.69 8.56
CA GLY A 217 15.30 2.29 7.34
C GLY A 217 15.62 3.77 7.47
N ARG A 218 16.12 4.20 8.63
CA ARG A 218 16.39 5.61 8.93
C ARG A 218 17.72 5.82 9.64
N CYS A 219 18.20 7.07 9.60
CA CYS A 219 19.31 7.53 10.41
C CYS A 219 18.83 8.29 11.65
N ILE A 220 19.37 7.93 12.82
CA ILE A 220 19.17 8.65 14.07
C ILE A 220 20.36 9.60 14.26
N CYS A 221 20.13 10.89 13.99
CA CYS A 221 21.19 11.89 14.01
C CYS A 221 21.55 12.35 15.42
N ALA A 222 22.83 12.63 15.62
CA ALA A 222 23.36 13.24 16.83
C ALA A 222 22.84 14.69 16.97
N PRO A 223 22.77 15.24 18.19
CA PRO A 223 22.34 16.62 18.42
C PRO A 223 23.11 17.61 17.54
N GLY A 224 22.37 18.48 16.83
CA GLY A 224 22.95 19.46 15.91
C GLY A 224 23.13 18.98 14.48
N PHE A 225 22.79 17.72 14.17
CA PHE A 225 22.81 17.15 12.82
C PHE A 225 21.43 16.66 12.39
N GLY A 226 21.16 16.73 11.09
CA GLY A 226 19.92 16.27 10.47
C GLY A 226 20.13 15.92 9.00
N ASP A 227 19.01 15.79 8.27
CA ASP A 227 18.95 15.19 6.91
C ASP A 227 18.95 13.65 6.94
N ALA A 228 18.69 13.03 5.79
CA ALA A 228 18.50 11.58 5.67
C ALA A 228 19.73 10.75 6.08
N ASP A 229 20.93 11.33 6.00
CA ASP A 229 22.20 10.69 6.34
C ASP A 229 22.95 11.37 7.51
N CYS A 230 22.33 12.35 8.16
CA CYS A 230 22.93 13.15 9.23
C CYS A 230 24.10 14.06 8.83
N SER A 231 24.33 14.30 7.53
CA SER A 231 25.44 15.16 7.06
C SER A 231 25.24 16.65 7.33
N ARG A 232 24.00 17.09 7.54
CA ARG A 232 23.66 18.51 7.61
C ARG A 232 23.70 19.03 9.04
N GLN A 233 24.50 20.06 9.28
CA GLN A 233 24.45 20.82 10.53
C GLN A 233 23.16 21.65 10.62
N ILE A 234 22.43 21.49 11.72
CA ILE A 234 21.18 22.19 12.02
C ILE A 234 21.51 23.55 12.64
N LYS A 235 20.97 24.61 12.04
CA LYS A 235 20.96 25.97 12.61
C LYS A 235 19.64 26.22 13.35
N PRO A 236 19.57 27.18 14.29
CA PRO A 236 18.34 27.48 15.03
C PRO A 236 17.13 27.84 14.16
N SER A 237 17.36 28.33 12.94
CA SER A 237 16.29 28.66 11.98
C SER A 237 15.82 27.48 11.13
N ASN A 238 16.40 26.29 11.30
CA ASN A 238 16.02 25.12 10.52
C ASN A 238 14.88 24.36 11.19
N ILE A 239 13.85 24.04 10.40
CA ILE A 239 12.86 23.03 10.77
C ILE A 239 13.51 21.67 10.54
N VAL A 240 13.50 20.84 11.58
CA VAL A 240 14.08 19.50 11.55
C VAL A 240 12.95 18.51 11.42
N PHE A 241 12.97 17.75 10.33
CA PHE A 241 12.07 16.62 10.15
C PHE A 241 12.77 15.38 10.71
N THR A 242 12.07 14.65 11.58
CA THR A 242 12.52 13.34 12.05
C THR A 242 11.74 12.28 11.30
N GLU A 243 12.43 11.51 10.46
CA GLU A 243 11.82 10.37 9.81
C GLU A 243 11.55 9.27 10.84
N LEU A 244 10.28 8.87 10.97
CA LEU A 244 9.90 7.82 11.91
C LEU A 244 10.27 6.43 11.38
N PHE A 245 10.13 6.24 10.08
CA PHE A 245 10.59 5.07 9.32
C PHE A 245 10.48 5.40 7.84
N ASN A 246 11.33 4.78 7.02
CA ASN A 246 11.28 4.94 5.59
C ASN A 246 10.53 3.76 4.96
N SER A 247 9.30 3.98 4.48
CA SER A 247 8.48 2.89 3.92
C SER A 247 9.10 2.19 2.70
N TYR A 248 10.04 2.85 2.02
CA TYR A 248 10.76 2.31 0.87
C TYR A 248 12.01 1.53 1.31
N LEU A 249 12.80 2.07 2.24
CA LEU A 249 14.06 1.48 2.72
C LEU A 249 13.91 0.56 3.93
N ILE A 250 12.69 0.36 4.42
CA ILE A 250 12.42 -0.50 5.56
C ILE A 250 12.92 -1.94 5.32
N SER A 251 13.43 -2.57 6.37
CA SER A 251 13.87 -3.96 6.34
C SER A 251 12.69 -4.91 6.13
N ASP A 252 12.93 -6.04 5.45
CA ASP A 252 11.94 -7.11 5.21
C ASP A 252 11.24 -7.59 6.50
N ASN A 253 11.89 -7.48 7.67
CA ASN A 253 11.32 -7.87 8.96
C ASN A 253 10.19 -6.95 9.44
N PHE A 254 10.12 -5.72 8.93
CA PHE A 254 9.12 -4.72 9.31
C PHE A 254 8.11 -4.43 8.19
N GLU A 255 7.93 -5.37 7.26
CA GLU A 255 6.99 -5.27 6.12
C GLU A 255 5.57 -4.81 6.52
N HIS A 256 5.11 -5.21 7.71
CA HIS A 256 3.80 -4.81 8.24
C HIS A 256 3.64 -3.28 8.35
N LEU A 257 4.71 -2.52 8.60
CA LEU A 257 4.66 -1.06 8.67
C LEU A 257 4.43 -0.44 7.28
N ARG A 258 5.03 -1.01 6.23
CA ARG A 258 4.82 -0.56 4.83
C ARG A 258 3.37 -0.70 4.40
N LYS A 259 2.69 -1.74 4.87
CA LYS A 259 1.28 -2.03 4.53
C LYS A 259 0.28 -1.23 5.35
N THR A 260 0.58 -1.04 6.63
CA THR A 260 -0.41 -0.53 7.59
C THR A 260 -0.31 0.97 7.80
N LEU A 261 0.87 1.55 7.87
CA LEU A 261 1.00 2.95 8.30
C LEU A 261 0.78 4.00 7.20
N PRO A 262 1.23 3.83 5.95
CA PRO A 262 1.00 4.81 4.89
C PRO A 262 -0.49 5.00 4.59
N ARG A 263 -1.02 6.18 4.90
CA ARG A 263 -2.45 6.52 4.77
C ARG A 263 -2.66 8.03 4.73
N PHE A 264 -3.78 8.48 4.16
CA PHE A 264 -4.21 9.88 4.22
C PHE A 264 -5.61 10.02 4.81
N GLY A 265 -5.98 11.23 5.26
CA GLY A 265 -7.29 11.48 5.85
C GLY A 265 -7.54 10.73 7.16
N HIS A 266 -6.49 10.29 7.86
CA HIS A 266 -6.59 9.74 9.21
C HIS A 266 -6.77 10.89 10.22
N THR A 267 -7.25 10.57 11.42
CA THR A 267 -7.18 11.50 12.55
C THR A 267 -6.01 11.14 13.45
N LEU A 268 -5.47 12.16 14.12
CA LEU A 268 -4.40 12.02 15.09
C LEU A 268 -4.74 12.91 16.30
N VAL A 269 -4.90 12.30 17.47
CA VAL A 269 -5.20 13.01 18.72
C VAL A 269 -4.10 12.78 19.75
N ALA A 270 -3.76 13.81 20.51
CA ALA A 270 -2.66 13.76 21.47
C ALA A 270 -3.16 13.46 22.89
N ASP A 271 -2.55 12.47 23.54
CA ASP A 271 -2.60 12.29 24.98
C ASP A 271 -1.61 13.27 25.64
N ARG A 272 -2.04 13.94 26.70
CA ARG A 272 -1.22 14.86 27.50
C ARG A 272 0.02 14.17 28.10
N ARG A 273 0.06 12.84 28.13
CA ARG A 273 1.18 12.05 28.67
C ARG A 273 2.29 11.73 27.67
N GLY A 274 2.19 12.20 26.42
CA GLY A 274 3.21 12.00 25.38
C GLY A 274 2.93 10.80 24.46
N SER A 275 1.66 10.48 24.21
CA SER A 275 1.29 9.50 23.20
C SER A 275 0.39 10.15 22.15
N LEU A 276 0.54 9.77 20.89
CA LEU A 276 -0.39 10.15 19.83
C LEU A 276 -1.24 8.94 19.46
N TRP A 277 -2.52 9.15 19.22
CA TRP A 277 -3.46 8.11 18.83
C TRP A 277 -3.95 8.39 17.43
N MET A 278 -3.70 7.45 16.53
CA MET A 278 -4.12 7.51 15.14
C MET A 278 -5.28 6.56 14.92
N PHE A 279 -6.34 7.03 14.27
CA PHE A 279 -7.45 6.19 13.86
C PHE A 279 -7.82 6.40 12.40
N GLY A 280 -8.14 5.30 11.73
CA GLY A 280 -8.64 5.27 10.36
C GLY A 280 -7.66 5.85 9.34
N GLY A 281 -8.20 6.44 8.28
CA GLY A 281 -7.49 6.89 7.09
C GLY A 281 -7.73 5.97 5.89
N TYR A 282 -7.28 6.42 4.72
CA TYR A 282 -7.35 5.64 3.49
C TYR A 282 -5.94 5.21 3.10
N SER A 283 -5.74 3.90 2.98
CA SER A 283 -4.54 3.33 2.40
C SER A 283 -4.79 2.96 0.95
N LEU A 284 -3.83 3.25 0.07
CA LEU A 284 -3.91 2.83 -1.34
C LEU A 284 -3.99 1.32 -1.51
N SER A 285 -3.49 0.55 -0.52
CA SER A 285 -3.44 -0.91 -0.56
C SER A 285 -4.60 -1.61 0.13
N HIS A 286 -5.25 -0.96 1.10
CA HIS A 286 -6.31 -1.58 1.91
C HIS A 286 -7.64 -0.81 1.86
N GLY A 287 -7.69 0.33 1.18
CA GLY A 287 -8.85 1.20 1.18
C GLY A 287 -9.06 1.88 2.54
N PRO A 288 -10.32 2.15 2.93
CA PRO A 288 -10.65 2.73 4.23
C PRO A 288 -10.22 1.82 5.38
N LEU A 289 -9.46 2.36 6.33
CA LEU A 289 -8.94 1.66 7.49
C LEU A 289 -9.81 1.93 8.73
N ASN A 290 -9.91 0.93 9.61
CA ASN A 290 -10.55 1.04 10.93
C ASN A 290 -9.61 0.64 12.09
N ASP A 291 -8.31 0.54 11.83
CA ASP A 291 -7.34 0.24 12.89
C ASP A 291 -7.04 1.49 13.72
N ILE A 292 -6.73 1.25 15.01
CA ILE A 292 -6.25 2.26 15.94
C ILE A 292 -4.79 1.95 16.30
N ARG A 293 -3.94 2.97 16.23
CA ARG A 293 -2.50 2.87 16.50
C ARG A 293 -2.12 3.91 17.53
N GLN A 294 -1.19 3.55 18.40
CA GLN A 294 -0.60 4.47 19.36
C GLN A 294 0.85 4.73 18.97
N PHE A 295 1.27 5.98 18.98
CA PHE A 295 2.67 6.38 18.82
C PHE A 295 3.19 6.91 20.14
N ASP A 296 4.22 6.28 20.69
CA ASP A 296 4.92 6.74 21.89
C ASP A 296 5.97 7.79 21.48
N THR A 297 5.77 9.04 21.87
CA THR A 297 6.69 10.13 21.50
C THR A 297 7.99 10.12 22.29
N LYS A 298 8.06 9.37 23.40
CA LYS A 298 9.30 9.22 24.18
C LYS A 298 10.23 8.22 23.54
N ASN A 299 9.67 7.10 23.07
CA ASN A 299 10.43 6.01 22.46
C ASN A 299 10.48 6.08 20.93
N ASN A 300 9.70 6.96 20.31
CA ASN A 300 9.54 7.08 18.86
C ASN A 300 9.11 5.76 18.18
N THR A 301 8.17 5.06 18.81
CA THR A 301 7.71 3.74 18.37
C THR A 301 6.19 3.73 18.13
N TRP A 302 5.79 3.05 17.06
CA TRP A 302 4.40 2.72 16.79
C TRP A 302 4.04 1.41 17.50
N MET A 303 2.91 1.42 18.20
CA MET A 303 2.33 0.26 18.87
C MET A 303 0.97 -0.06 18.26
N GLN A 304 0.76 -1.35 17.99
CA GLN A 304 -0.56 -1.85 17.66
C GLN A 304 -1.41 -1.88 18.93
N VAL A 305 -2.61 -1.31 18.85
CA VAL A 305 -3.58 -1.42 19.93
C VAL A 305 -4.47 -2.61 19.61
N THR A 306 -4.49 -3.60 20.50
CA THR A 306 -5.41 -4.73 20.39
C THR A 306 -6.75 -4.28 20.91
N VAL A 307 -7.71 -4.10 20.01
CA VAL A 307 -9.09 -3.80 20.40
C VAL A 307 -9.67 -5.05 21.04
N ASP A 308 -10.19 -4.92 22.25
CA ASP A 308 -10.83 -6.03 22.95
C ASP A 308 -12.21 -6.25 22.31
N SER A 309 -12.40 -7.39 21.62
CA SER A 309 -13.62 -7.68 20.89
C SER A 309 -14.21 -9.02 21.34
N SER A 310 -15.37 -8.96 21.99
CA SER A 310 -16.30 -10.07 22.08
C SER A 310 -17.03 -10.26 20.74
N PRO A 311 -17.61 -11.43 20.45
CA PRO A 311 -18.35 -11.69 19.21
C PRO A 311 -19.52 -10.73 18.94
N GLU A 312 -20.00 -10.03 19.97
CA GLU A 312 -21.10 -9.05 19.88
C GLU A 312 -20.63 -7.60 19.74
N ASP A 313 -19.31 -7.35 19.86
CA ASP A 313 -18.78 -5.99 19.83
C ASP A 313 -18.79 -5.40 18.44
N ARG A 314 -19.45 -4.25 18.32
CA ARG A 314 -19.48 -3.46 17.08
C ARG A 314 -18.27 -2.52 17.05
N MET A 315 -17.61 -2.47 15.91
CA MET A 315 -16.52 -1.54 15.64
C MET A 315 -16.93 -0.54 14.56
N PRO A 316 -16.38 0.69 14.56
CA PRO A 316 -16.61 1.63 13.48
C PRO A 316 -16.11 1.05 12.15
N LEU A 317 -16.87 1.34 11.08
CA LEU A 317 -16.41 1.07 9.72
C LEU A 317 -15.10 1.80 9.42
N GLY A 318 -14.32 1.23 8.49
CA GLY A 318 -13.12 1.86 7.99
C GLY A 318 -13.43 3.20 7.34
N ARG A 319 -12.71 4.25 7.72
CA ARG A 319 -13.10 5.61 7.36
C ARG A 319 -11.93 6.59 7.27
N TYR A 320 -12.09 7.64 6.46
CA TYR A 320 -11.12 8.71 6.27
C TYR A 320 -11.83 10.06 6.16
N PHE A 321 -11.12 11.17 6.38
CA PHE A 321 -11.70 12.52 6.53
C PHE A 321 -12.83 12.60 7.57
N HIS A 322 -12.78 11.74 8.59
CA HIS A 322 -13.60 11.87 9.79
C HIS A 322 -12.94 12.87 10.73
N ALA A 323 -13.68 13.36 11.73
CA ALA A 323 -13.09 14.14 12.81
C ALA A 323 -12.99 13.28 14.08
N ALA A 324 -11.96 13.56 14.88
CA ALA A 324 -11.75 12.90 16.16
C ALA A 324 -11.28 13.91 17.20
N GLU A 325 -11.64 13.67 18.45
CA GLU A 325 -11.19 14.48 19.59
C GLU A 325 -11.03 13.61 20.84
N MET A 326 -9.96 13.83 21.60
CA MET A 326 -9.70 13.12 22.86
C MET A 326 -10.27 13.88 24.06
N ILE A 327 -11.13 13.22 24.83
CA ILE A 327 -11.82 13.79 25.99
C ILE A 327 -11.25 13.17 27.27
N MET A 328 -10.33 13.90 27.90
CA MET A 328 -9.56 13.41 29.05
C MET A 328 -10.43 13.12 30.28
N SER A 329 -11.49 13.89 30.53
CA SER A 329 -12.43 13.67 31.64
C SER A 329 -13.19 12.34 31.51
N LYS A 330 -13.42 11.89 30.26
CA LYS A 330 -14.07 10.63 29.93
C LYS A 330 -13.08 9.49 29.64
N GLN A 331 -11.78 9.79 29.58
CA GLN A 331 -10.72 8.85 29.15
C GLN A 331 -11.08 8.14 27.84
N ALA A 332 -11.58 8.90 26.86
CA ALA A 332 -12.06 8.35 25.60
C ALA A 332 -11.75 9.24 24.40
N ILE A 333 -11.62 8.62 23.22
CA ILE A 333 -11.51 9.29 21.93
C ILE A 333 -12.86 9.22 21.23
N TYR A 334 -13.42 10.36 20.86
CA TYR A 334 -14.67 10.43 20.11
C TYR A 334 -14.36 10.60 18.62
N ILE A 335 -15.14 9.95 17.76
CA ILE A 335 -15.02 10.07 16.30
C ILE A 335 -16.40 10.28 15.68
N TYR A 336 -16.50 11.20 14.71
CA TYR A 336 -17.74 11.50 14.01
C TYR A 336 -17.57 11.45 12.49
N GLY A 337 -18.53 10.81 11.82
CA GLY A 337 -18.67 10.82 10.37
C GLY A 337 -17.46 10.30 9.60
N GLY A 338 -17.17 10.93 8.46
CA GLY A 338 -16.11 10.56 7.51
C GLY A 338 -16.63 9.89 6.26
N LEU A 339 -15.70 9.55 5.36
CA LEU A 339 -15.96 8.77 4.17
C LEU A 339 -15.58 7.31 4.39
N SER A 340 -16.40 6.42 3.88
CA SER A 340 -16.11 5.01 3.73
C SER A 340 -16.40 4.57 2.30
N ARG A 341 -16.19 3.28 2.02
CA ARG A 341 -16.46 2.70 0.72
C ARG A 341 -17.15 1.36 0.93
N ASN A 342 -18.30 1.18 0.29
CA ASN A 342 -18.90 -0.15 0.11
C ASN A 342 -18.66 -0.60 -1.34
N GLN A 343 -19.02 -1.84 -1.66
CA GLN A 343 -18.67 -2.55 -2.91
C GLN A 343 -18.88 -1.72 -4.19
N THR A 344 -19.86 -0.81 -4.23
CA THR A 344 -20.15 0.04 -5.40
C THR A 344 -20.03 1.54 -5.15
N ASP A 345 -20.21 2.03 -3.91
CA ASP A 345 -20.41 3.46 -3.65
C ASP A 345 -19.54 4.05 -2.55
N HIS A 346 -19.23 5.33 -2.71
CA HIS A 346 -18.68 6.18 -1.66
C HIS A 346 -19.77 6.47 -0.63
N LEU A 347 -19.52 6.09 0.63
CA LEU A 347 -20.44 6.32 1.74
C LEU A 347 -19.96 7.52 2.56
N VAL A 348 -20.84 8.50 2.80
CA VAL A 348 -20.61 9.52 3.83
C VAL A 348 -21.30 9.06 5.10
N LEU A 349 -20.59 9.10 6.22
CA LEU A 349 -21.05 8.58 7.50
C LEU A 349 -21.60 9.71 8.38
N ASP A 350 -22.56 9.38 9.24
CA ASP A 350 -23.16 10.23 10.27
C ASP A 350 -23.14 9.58 11.67
N ASP A 351 -22.44 8.46 11.80
CA ASP A 351 -22.32 7.72 13.05
C ASP A 351 -21.31 8.36 14.01
N PHE A 352 -21.57 8.18 15.30
CA PHE A 352 -20.78 8.77 16.38
C PHE A 352 -20.31 7.67 17.33
N TRP A 353 -19.00 7.54 17.47
CA TRP A 353 -18.37 6.49 18.26
C TRP A 353 -17.44 7.07 19.32
N GLN A 354 -17.20 6.29 20.37
CA GLN A 354 -16.16 6.54 21.33
C GLN A 354 -15.29 5.28 21.51
N PHE A 355 -14.00 5.48 21.72
CA PHE A 355 -13.03 4.46 22.11
C PHE A 355 -12.56 4.73 23.53
N GLY A 356 -12.84 3.82 24.46
CA GLY A 356 -12.37 3.93 25.84
C GLY A 356 -10.88 3.60 25.94
N LEU A 357 -10.07 4.52 26.47
CA LEU A 357 -8.61 4.36 26.55
C LEU A 357 -8.19 3.25 27.53
N GLN A 358 -8.95 3.06 28.61
CA GLN A 358 -8.68 2.02 29.61
C GLN A 358 -9.26 0.67 29.20
N SER A 359 -10.50 0.66 28.69
CA SER A 359 -11.17 -0.58 28.26
C SER A 359 -10.67 -1.09 26.92
N GLN A 360 -10.07 -0.23 26.10
CA GLN A 360 -9.68 -0.50 24.70
C GLN A 360 -10.85 -1.03 23.85
N ARG A 361 -12.06 -0.52 24.11
CA ARG A 361 -13.29 -0.93 23.44
C ARG A 361 -13.99 0.23 22.74
N TRP A 362 -14.54 -0.09 21.57
CA TRP A 362 -15.43 0.81 20.83
C TRP A 362 -16.86 0.68 21.35
N SER A 363 -17.57 1.81 21.40
CA SER A 363 -19.00 1.84 21.65
C SER A 363 -19.66 2.98 20.88
N ILE A 364 -20.87 2.75 20.39
CA ILE A 364 -21.69 3.80 19.77
C ILE A 364 -22.09 4.80 20.86
N VAL A 365 -21.96 6.09 20.57
CA VAL A 365 -22.40 7.14 21.46
C VAL A 365 -23.91 7.26 21.39
N ASN A 366 -24.57 7.17 22.53
CA ASN A 366 -25.99 7.45 22.65
C ASN A 366 -26.23 8.95 22.44
N GLN A 367 -27.04 9.31 21.45
CA GLN A 367 -27.22 10.69 21.01
C GLN A 367 -28.68 11.10 21.13
N LYS A 368 -28.93 12.23 21.80
CA LYS A 368 -30.23 12.90 21.88
C LYS A 368 -30.22 14.19 21.03
N GLY A 369 -31.40 14.76 20.79
CA GLY A 369 -31.55 16.01 20.05
C GLY A 369 -31.41 15.88 18.53
N SER A 370 -31.27 17.02 17.85
CA SER A 370 -31.05 17.08 16.40
C SER A 370 -29.60 16.74 16.09
N LYS A 371 -29.38 15.64 15.38
CA LYS A 371 -28.02 15.16 15.07
C LYS A 371 -27.48 15.88 13.83
N PRO A 372 -26.16 16.02 13.71
CA PRO A 372 -25.56 16.47 12.45
C PRO A 372 -25.88 15.48 11.32
N PRO A 373 -25.86 15.94 10.06
CA PRO A 373 -26.02 15.06 8.91
C PRO A 373 -24.75 14.26 8.65
N GLN A 374 -24.74 13.47 7.58
CA GLN A 374 -23.54 12.81 7.08
C GLN A 374 -22.50 13.88 6.72
N LEU A 375 -21.31 13.83 7.33
CA LEU A 375 -20.26 14.83 7.16
C LEU A 375 -18.89 14.18 6.98
N ALA A 376 -18.11 14.70 6.03
CA ALA A 376 -16.68 14.38 5.87
C ALA A 376 -15.86 15.65 5.65
N GLY A 377 -14.59 15.64 6.06
CA GLY A 377 -13.69 16.80 5.96
C GLY A 377 -14.08 17.95 6.89
N HIS A 378 -14.80 17.66 7.97
CA HIS A 378 -15.15 18.61 9.03
C HIS A 378 -14.09 18.59 10.14
N SER A 379 -14.13 19.59 11.01
CA SER A 379 -13.39 19.58 12.28
C SER A 379 -14.32 19.24 13.45
N MET A 380 -13.74 18.65 14.49
CA MET A 380 -14.38 18.45 15.78
C MET A 380 -13.39 18.89 16.85
N THR A 381 -13.82 19.71 17.80
CA THR A 381 -12.91 20.31 18.79
C THR A 381 -13.59 20.41 20.14
N LEU A 382 -12.88 20.07 21.21
CA LEU A 382 -13.38 20.21 22.57
C LEU A 382 -13.34 21.70 22.99
N ILE A 383 -14.49 22.20 23.43
CA ILE A 383 -14.65 23.49 24.09
C ILE A 383 -15.02 23.25 25.55
N LYS A 384 -14.38 23.99 26.44
CA LYS A 384 -14.69 24.02 27.87
C LYS A 384 -15.31 25.36 28.20
N GLU A 385 -16.57 25.36 28.58
CA GLU A 385 -17.31 26.57 28.99
C GLU A 385 -17.77 26.40 30.43
N ALA A 386 -17.14 27.14 31.35
CA ALA A 386 -17.30 26.95 32.79
C ALA A 386 -17.12 25.46 33.19
N ASP A 387 -18.19 24.82 33.66
CA ASP A 387 -18.20 23.40 34.06
C ASP A 387 -18.72 22.45 32.97
N LYS A 388 -18.97 22.96 31.76
CA LYS A 388 -19.47 22.16 30.64
C LYS A 388 -18.37 21.86 29.63
N GLU A 389 -18.31 20.60 29.21
CA GLU A 389 -17.49 20.15 28.10
C GLU A 389 -18.38 19.87 26.90
N VAL A 390 -18.08 20.53 25.78
CA VAL A 390 -18.86 20.46 24.56
C VAL A 390 -17.95 20.17 23.37
N LEU A 391 -18.36 19.26 22.50
CA LEU A 391 -17.70 19.05 21.22
C LEU A 391 -18.34 19.96 20.17
N LEU A 392 -17.55 20.83 19.55
CA LEU A 392 -17.97 21.68 18.46
C LEU A 392 -17.59 21.04 17.12
N VAL A 393 -18.56 20.82 16.24
CA VAL A 393 -18.38 20.31 14.88
C VAL A 393 -18.66 21.42 13.88
N ILE A 394 -17.67 21.71 13.02
CA ILE A 394 -17.73 22.80 12.04
C ILE A 394 -17.41 22.27 10.65
N GLY A 395 -18.23 22.69 9.68
CA GLY A 395 -17.97 22.47 8.26
C GLY A 395 -18.21 21.04 7.82
N GLY A 396 -17.45 20.63 6.80
CA GLY A 396 -17.56 19.33 6.16
C GLY A 396 -18.48 19.32 4.94
N PHE A 397 -18.43 18.21 4.22
CA PHE A 397 -19.18 17.95 3.01
C PHE A 397 -20.18 16.82 3.24
N SER A 398 -21.37 16.99 2.68
CA SER A 398 -22.41 15.98 2.59
C SER A 398 -22.87 15.85 1.14
N VAL A 399 -23.18 14.63 0.69
CA VAL A 399 -23.66 14.41 -0.70
C VAL A 399 -25.00 15.10 -0.95
N SER A 400 -25.90 15.13 0.04
CA SER A 400 -27.24 15.70 -0.09
C SER A 400 -27.28 17.22 0.06
N ALA A 401 -26.36 17.80 0.83
CA ALA A 401 -26.40 19.22 1.21
C ALA A 401 -25.18 20.04 0.73
N GLY A 402 -24.18 19.42 0.12
CA GLY A 402 -22.93 20.07 -0.25
C GLY A 402 -22.07 20.43 0.98
N LEU A 403 -21.40 21.58 0.92
CA LEU A 403 -20.60 22.08 2.05
C LEU A 403 -21.52 22.57 3.18
N SER A 404 -21.32 22.05 4.39
CA SER A 404 -22.08 22.44 5.56
C SER A 404 -21.65 23.82 6.06
N THR A 405 -22.61 24.73 6.13
CA THR A 405 -22.46 26.03 6.80
C THR A 405 -22.92 26.01 8.26
N HIS A 406 -23.47 24.88 8.71
CA HIS A 406 -24.04 24.73 10.04
C HIS A 406 -23.00 24.35 11.08
N ILE A 407 -23.18 24.84 12.29
CA ILE A 407 -22.34 24.53 13.45
C ILE A 407 -23.14 23.68 14.42
N TRP A 408 -22.53 22.57 14.85
CA TRP A 408 -23.15 21.62 15.77
C TRP A 408 -22.37 21.55 17.07
N MET A 409 -23.10 21.45 18.18
CA MET A 409 -22.54 21.29 19.52
C MET A 409 -23.08 20.00 20.14
N PHE A 410 -22.20 19.18 20.69
CA PHE A 410 -22.56 18.01 21.50
C PHE A 410 -22.15 18.20 22.95
N ASP A 411 -23.13 18.33 23.83
CA ASP A 411 -22.91 18.45 25.27
C ASP A 411 -22.61 17.05 25.87
N LEU A 412 -21.39 16.88 26.40
CA LEU A 412 -20.87 15.61 26.94
C LEU A 412 -21.50 15.20 28.29
N GLY A 413 -22.25 16.10 28.94
CA GLY A 413 -22.97 15.84 30.18
C GLY A 413 -24.36 15.26 29.91
N SER A 414 -25.09 15.87 28.97
CA SER A 414 -26.46 15.47 28.60
C SER A 414 -26.54 14.45 27.45
N ASN A 415 -25.42 14.26 26.73
CA ASN A 415 -25.33 13.48 25.50
C ASN A 415 -26.33 13.95 24.43
N SER A 416 -26.49 15.27 24.29
CA SER A 416 -27.42 15.88 23.34
C SER A 416 -26.68 16.75 22.33
N TRP A 417 -27.10 16.63 21.07
CA TRP A 417 -26.73 17.57 20.03
C TRP A 417 -27.66 18.78 20.02
N SER A 418 -27.11 19.92 19.64
CA SER A 418 -27.84 21.14 19.32
C SER A 418 -27.19 21.81 18.10
N LYS A 419 -28.04 22.34 17.22
CA LYS A 419 -27.60 23.19 16.11
C LYS A 419 -27.48 24.64 16.60
N VAL A 420 -26.34 25.27 16.36
CA VAL A 420 -26.05 26.65 16.79
C VAL A 420 -26.43 27.67 15.72
N LEU A 421 -26.02 27.36 14.48
CA LEU A 421 -26.21 28.16 13.27
C LEU A 421 -26.71 27.25 12.16
#